data_AF-A0A6A5JWJ1-F1
#
_entry.id   AF-A0A6A5JWJ1-F1
#
_cell.length_a   1.000
_cell.length_b   1.000
_cell.length_c   1.000
_cell.angle_alpha   90.00
_cell.angle_beta   90.00
_cell.angle_gamma   90.00
#
_symmetry.space_group_name_H-M   'P 1'
#
loop_
_entity.id
_entity.type
_entity.pdbx_description
1 polymer ?
#
loop_
_entity_poly.entity_id
_entity_poly.type
_entity_poly.pdbx_seq_one_letter_code
_entity_poly.pdbx_strand_id
1 'polypeptide(L)'
;MDSNKVILNQAQHPRTYPAETFESSIIRYVNYLKPHPELLSTLLGLYYYKQKTIITTQVQNYQLLSATMSQRNLTINEIQSAVRILTYCFQQNDITFGIIGGAGCSLLFYQHDQQYRGTLDIDVVIQADPARQIDADRISEILYTKHSQYFVKKDAGYGVSVPAVRITGEDGQEKLVEVEIFDFESWPNRPQYDLSQPDNDRVTLNVEQSMVAVLSPRWLLREKILSQHQRQGSPKAVTDQIDVGVLLGLVEAKCLTFDSQEQIDALSSLLAERPDLRDRLEAAIECPQVFKAVSSPWTWSDEHKRYYRYDDNGNCVWA
;
A
#
# COMPACT_ATOMS: atom_id res chain seq x y z
N MET A 1 -6.75 67.25 42.49
CA MET A 1 -6.33 67.71 41.16
C MET A 1 -6.27 66.48 40.29
N ASP A 2 -7.26 66.31 39.40
CA ASP A 2 -7.04 65.87 38.03
C ASP A 2 -8.38 65.63 37.33
N SER A 3 -8.64 66.59 36.46
CA SER A 3 -9.59 66.62 35.38
C SER A 3 -9.05 65.80 34.20
N ASN A 4 -9.82 64.82 33.72
CA ASN A 4 -10.38 64.80 32.36
C ASN A 4 -10.77 63.37 31.92
N LYS A 5 -12.07 63.20 31.68
CA LYS A 5 -12.65 62.17 30.82
C LYS A 5 -12.60 62.66 29.38
N VAL A 6 -12.14 61.82 28.44
CA VAL A 6 -12.58 61.83 27.02
C VAL A 6 -12.67 60.38 26.52
N ILE A 7 -13.69 60.17 25.67
CA ILE A 7 -14.28 58.94 25.12
C ILE A 7 -13.56 58.45 23.85
N LEU A 8 -13.69 57.14 23.52
CA LEU A 8 -13.72 56.44 22.20
C LEU A 8 -12.93 55.11 22.35
N ASN A 9 -13.30 53.93 21.86
CA ASN A 9 -14.26 53.51 20.85
C ASN A 9 -14.51 52.00 21.01
N GLN A 10 -15.70 51.51 20.69
CA GLN A 10 -16.00 50.09 20.56
C GLN A 10 -15.31 49.54 19.31
N ALA A 11 -14.47 48.51 19.47
CA ALA A 11 -13.99 47.69 18.36
C ALA A 11 -14.81 46.40 18.33
N GLN A 12 -15.59 46.22 17.26
CA GLN A 12 -16.31 45.00 16.95
C GLN A 12 -15.30 43.87 16.65
N HIS A 13 -15.50 42.70 17.26
CA HIS A 13 -14.77 41.49 16.91
C HIS A 13 -15.04 41.09 15.45
N PRO A 14 -14.00 40.75 14.65
CA PRO A 14 -14.21 40.17 13.34
C PRO A 14 -14.85 38.79 13.49
N ARG A 15 -16.01 38.59 12.86
CA ARG A 15 -16.62 37.25 12.71
C ARG A 15 -15.70 36.43 11.82
N THR A 16 -15.08 35.39 12.39
CA THR A 16 -14.44 34.32 11.62
C THR A 16 -15.54 33.44 11.04
N TYR A 17 -15.71 33.48 9.72
CA TYR A 17 -16.48 32.46 9.01
C TYR A 17 -15.60 31.21 8.86
N PRO A 18 -16.15 30.00 9.02
CA PRO A 18 -15.39 28.77 8.80
C PRO A 18 -14.89 28.73 7.35
N ALA A 19 -13.64 28.28 7.16
CA ALA A 19 -13.08 28.10 5.83
C ALA A 19 -13.93 27.08 5.07
N GLU A 20 -14.68 27.53 4.05
CA GLU A 20 -15.37 26.64 3.13
C GLU A 20 -14.34 25.75 2.45
N THR A 21 -14.57 24.43 2.48
CA THR A 21 -13.70 23.49 1.76
C THR A 21 -13.83 23.70 0.25
N PHE A 22 -12.76 23.42 -0.49
CA PHE A 22 -12.74 23.59 -1.95
C PHE A 22 -13.88 22.83 -2.65
N GLU A 23 -14.26 21.67 -2.13
CA GLU A 23 -15.37 20.85 -2.62
C GLU A 23 -16.74 21.52 -2.40
N SER A 24 -16.95 22.15 -1.24
CA SER A 24 -18.15 22.91 -0.94
C SER A 24 -18.35 24.07 -1.92
N SER A 25 -17.24 24.73 -2.29
CA SER A 25 -17.23 25.81 -3.26
C SER A 25 -17.55 25.31 -4.68
N ILE A 26 -16.99 24.18 -5.10
CA ILE A 26 -17.26 23.61 -6.44
C ILE A 26 -18.73 23.24 -6.62
N ILE A 27 -19.34 22.56 -5.64
CA ILE A 27 -20.76 22.16 -5.71
C ILE A 27 -21.67 23.38 -5.86
N ARG A 28 -21.35 24.47 -5.15
CA ARG A 28 -22.09 25.74 -5.24
C ARG A 28 -21.96 26.38 -6.62
N TYR A 29 -20.76 26.39 -7.19
CA TYR A 29 -20.50 26.92 -8.53
C TYR A 29 -21.15 26.08 -9.64
N VAL A 30 -21.14 24.75 -9.52
CA VAL A 30 -21.83 23.85 -10.48
C VAL A 30 -23.34 24.10 -10.49
N ASN A 31 -23.95 24.26 -9.32
CA ASN A 31 -25.38 24.56 -9.22
C ASN A 31 -25.74 25.94 -9.77
N TYR A 32 -24.85 26.93 -9.60
CA TYR A 32 -25.04 28.27 -10.15
C TYR A 32 -24.90 28.31 -11.69
N LEU A 33 -24.00 27.51 -12.26
CA LEU A 33 -23.72 27.48 -13.70
C LEU A 33 -24.61 26.51 -14.49
N LYS A 34 -25.52 25.80 -13.82
CA LYS A 34 -26.47 24.86 -14.44
C LYS A 34 -27.29 25.43 -15.62
N PRO A 35 -27.67 26.73 -15.66
CA PRO A 35 -28.34 27.34 -16.82
C PRO A 35 -27.41 27.66 -17.99
N HIS A 36 -26.09 27.56 -17.81
CA HIS A 36 -25.04 28.00 -18.74
C HIS A 36 -24.10 26.84 -19.10
N PRO A 37 -24.56 25.88 -19.92
CA PRO A 37 -23.82 24.64 -20.20
C PRO A 37 -22.42 24.86 -20.80
N GLU A 38 -22.23 25.94 -21.55
CA GLU A 38 -20.94 26.37 -22.10
C GLU A 38 -19.91 26.74 -21.02
N LEU A 39 -20.36 27.38 -19.93
CA LEU A 39 -19.50 27.74 -18.80
C LEU A 39 -19.21 26.53 -17.90
N LEU A 40 -20.19 25.62 -17.75
CA LEU A 40 -20.00 24.39 -16.99
C LEU A 40 -18.94 23.47 -17.62
N SER A 41 -18.98 23.33 -18.96
CA SER A 41 -17.96 22.58 -19.71
C SER A 41 -16.55 23.16 -19.51
N THR A 42 -16.44 24.50 -19.54
CA THR A 42 -15.18 25.21 -19.30
C THR A 42 -14.67 25.02 -17.87
N LEU A 43 -15.55 25.11 -16.88
CA LEU A 43 -15.20 24.91 -15.46
C LEU A 43 -14.71 23.48 -15.19
N LEU A 44 -15.41 22.47 -15.74
CA LEU A 44 -15.00 21.08 -15.65
C LEU A 44 -13.66 20.85 -16.35
N GLY A 45 -13.46 21.43 -17.54
CA GLY A 45 -12.17 21.37 -18.25
C GLY A 45 -11.01 21.93 -17.43
N LEU A 46 -11.20 23.08 -16.77
CA LEU A 46 -10.20 23.68 -15.88
C LEU A 46 -9.96 22.85 -14.61
N TYR A 47 -11.00 22.25 -14.05
CA TYR A 47 -10.89 21.34 -12.91
C TYR A 47 -10.08 20.09 -13.27
N TYR A 48 -10.42 19.43 -14.38
CA TYR A 48 -9.68 18.29 -14.91
C TYR A 48 -8.23 18.65 -15.25
N TYR A 49 -8.00 19.82 -15.87
CA TYR A 49 -6.66 20.31 -16.15
C TYR A 49 -5.85 20.52 -14.87
N LYS A 50 -6.43 21.18 -13.86
CA LYS A 50 -5.77 21.40 -12.55
C LYS A 50 -5.46 20.08 -11.84
N GLN A 51 -6.38 19.12 -11.84
CA GLN A 51 -6.13 17.79 -11.27
C GLN A 51 -5.01 17.07 -12.02
N LYS A 52 -5.05 17.09 -13.36
CA LYS A 52 -3.99 16.53 -14.20
C LYS A 52 -2.63 17.18 -13.92
N THR A 53 -2.57 18.51 -13.77
CA THR A 53 -1.34 19.23 -13.42
C THR A 53 -0.84 18.85 -12.02
N ILE A 54 -1.72 18.77 -11.01
CA ILE A 54 -1.34 18.34 -9.65
C ILE A 54 -0.77 16.93 -9.67
N ILE A 55 -1.44 15.99 -10.35
CA ILE A 55 -0.95 14.62 -10.52
C ILE A 55 0.39 14.61 -11.25
N THR A 56 0.55 15.40 -12.32
CA THR A 56 1.78 15.43 -13.11
C THR A 56 2.95 16.00 -12.30
N THR A 57 2.71 17.07 -11.53
CA THR A 57 3.72 17.66 -10.64
C THR A 57 4.06 16.76 -9.46
N GLN A 58 3.08 16.05 -8.88
CA GLN A 58 3.34 15.03 -7.86
C GLN A 58 4.15 13.85 -8.42
N VAL A 59 3.82 13.38 -9.63
CA VAL A 59 4.57 12.32 -10.33
C VAL A 59 6.00 12.78 -10.66
N GLN A 60 6.21 14.02 -11.12
CA GLN A 60 7.55 14.56 -11.40
C GLN A 60 8.38 14.77 -10.13
N ASN A 61 7.78 15.30 -9.07
CA ASN A 61 8.44 15.42 -7.76
C ASN A 61 8.75 14.03 -7.17
N TYR A 62 7.88 13.04 -7.39
CA TYR A 62 8.13 11.65 -7.05
C TYR A 62 9.27 11.06 -7.88
N GLN A 63 9.40 11.38 -9.17
CA GLN A 63 10.55 10.93 -9.99
C GLN A 63 11.88 11.50 -9.46
N LEU A 64 11.91 12.75 -9.01
CA LEU A 64 13.10 13.36 -8.39
C LEU A 64 13.43 12.78 -7.00
N LEU A 65 12.41 12.56 -6.16
CA LEU A 65 12.57 11.88 -4.86
C LEU A 65 12.95 10.40 -5.06
N SER A 66 12.40 9.74 -6.06
CA SER A 66 12.72 8.36 -6.44
C SER A 66 14.17 8.24 -6.90
N ALA A 67 14.75 9.25 -7.55
CA ALA A 67 16.15 9.22 -7.96
C ALA A 67 17.11 9.28 -6.76
N THR A 68 16.76 10.01 -5.70
CA THR A 68 17.54 10.07 -4.45
C THR A 68 17.26 8.88 -3.51
N MET A 69 16.04 8.33 -3.51
CA MET A 69 15.71 7.09 -2.80
C MET A 69 16.26 5.83 -3.50
N SER A 70 16.44 5.87 -4.82
CA SER A 70 17.05 4.80 -5.61
C SER A 70 18.47 4.45 -5.12
N GLN A 71 19.23 5.42 -4.61
CA GLN A 71 20.55 5.17 -4.03
C GLN A 71 20.53 4.44 -2.68
N ARG A 72 19.37 4.35 -2.01
CA ARG A 72 19.23 3.65 -0.73
C ARG A 72 18.48 2.33 -0.84
N ASN A 73 17.58 2.21 -1.82
CA ASN A 73 16.82 0.99 -2.03
C ASN A 73 17.74 -0.19 -2.35
N LEU A 74 17.38 -1.35 -1.85
CA LEU A 74 18.01 -2.61 -2.20
C LEU A 74 17.82 -2.87 -3.69
N THR A 75 18.87 -3.31 -4.37
CA THR A 75 18.74 -3.88 -5.72
C THR A 75 18.01 -5.22 -5.65
N ILE A 76 17.59 -5.76 -6.81
CA ILE A 76 16.95 -7.08 -6.83
C ILE A 76 17.89 -8.17 -6.29
N ASN A 77 19.17 -8.13 -6.62
CA ASN A 77 20.15 -9.13 -6.15
C ASN A 77 20.34 -9.04 -4.63
N GLU A 78 20.31 -7.82 -4.09
CA GLU A 78 20.45 -7.55 -2.66
C GLU A 78 19.24 -8.06 -1.86
N ILE A 79 18.01 -7.77 -2.32
CA ILE A 79 16.81 -8.29 -1.65
C ILE A 79 16.73 -9.81 -1.78
N GLN A 80 17.05 -10.39 -2.94
CA GLN A 80 17.10 -11.84 -3.14
C GLN A 80 18.10 -12.50 -2.19
N SER A 81 19.31 -11.95 -2.07
CA SER A 81 20.32 -12.44 -1.12
C SER A 81 19.82 -12.40 0.33
N ALA A 82 19.21 -11.28 0.74
CA ALA A 82 18.71 -11.11 2.10
C ALA A 82 17.57 -12.09 2.44
N VAL A 83 16.59 -12.24 1.55
CA VAL A 83 15.44 -13.12 1.80
C VAL A 83 15.81 -14.60 1.72
N ARG A 84 16.83 -14.97 0.95
CA ARG A 84 17.38 -16.34 0.95
C ARG A 84 17.99 -16.70 2.29
N ILE A 85 18.81 -15.81 2.85
CA ILE A 85 19.42 -15.99 4.18
C ILE A 85 18.34 -16.07 5.26
N LEU A 86 17.35 -15.16 5.22
CA LEU A 86 16.23 -15.17 6.15
C LEU A 86 15.44 -16.48 6.07
N THR A 87 15.09 -16.90 4.85
CA THR A 87 14.35 -18.14 4.60
C THR A 87 15.11 -19.36 5.13
N TYR A 88 16.42 -19.45 4.85
CA TYR A 88 17.26 -20.52 5.37
C TYR A 88 17.21 -20.57 6.90
N CYS A 89 17.38 -19.42 7.57
CA CYS A 89 17.39 -19.38 9.04
C CYS A 89 16.03 -19.70 9.66
N PHE A 90 14.93 -19.27 9.04
CA PHE A 90 13.57 -19.64 9.44
C PHE A 90 13.30 -21.13 9.25
N GLN A 91 13.75 -21.73 8.15
CA GLN A 91 13.65 -23.18 7.92
C GLN A 91 14.44 -23.98 8.96
N GLN A 92 15.65 -23.55 9.32
CA GLN A 92 16.44 -24.18 10.40
C GLN A 92 15.79 -24.09 11.79
N ASN A 93 14.75 -23.26 11.95
CA ASN A 93 14.02 -23.09 13.21
C ASN A 93 12.55 -23.49 13.09
N ASP A 94 12.17 -24.20 12.01
CA ASP A 94 10.81 -24.67 11.75
C ASP A 94 9.77 -23.54 11.90
N ILE A 95 10.05 -22.38 11.32
CA ILE A 95 9.17 -21.21 11.36
C ILE A 95 8.29 -21.20 10.11
N THR A 96 6.98 -21.18 10.30
CA THR A 96 6.04 -20.85 9.22
C THR A 96 5.97 -19.33 9.12
N PHE A 97 6.19 -18.80 7.92
CA PHE A 97 6.25 -17.35 7.69
C PHE A 97 5.73 -16.99 6.30
N GLY A 98 5.54 -15.69 6.07
CA GLY A 98 5.48 -15.14 4.73
C GLY A 98 5.88 -13.67 4.70
N ILE A 99 6.70 -13.33 3.71
CA ILE A 99 7.19 -11.96 3.49
C ILE A 99 6.02 -11.09 3.02
N ILE A 100 5.93 -9.87 3.57
CA ILE A 100 4.89 -8.90 3.28
C ILE A 100 5.50 -7.56 2.83
N GLY A 101 4.65 -6.53 2.75
CA GLY A 101 5.10 -5.14 2.65
C GLY A 101 5.89 -4.86 1.38
N GLY A 102 6.94 -4.06 1.53
CA GLY A 102 7.75 -3.62 0.40
C GLY A 102 8.48 -4.76 -0.30
N ALA A 103 9.16 -5.59 0.48
CA ALA A 103 9.89 -6.76 -0.01
C ALA A 103 8.99 -7.78 -0.71
N GLY A 104 7.79 -8.03 -0.18
CA GLY A 104 6.82 -8.93 -0.81
C GLY A 104 6.40 -8.45 -2.19
N CYS A 105 6.08 -7.15 -2.33
CA CYS A 105 5.81 -6.54 -3.62
C CYS A 105 7.03 -6.60 -4.56
N SER A 106 8.24 -6.28 -4.07
CA SER A 106 9.48 -6.34 -4.86
C SER A 106 9.69 -7.70 -5.52
N LEU A 107 9.57 -8.78 -4.74
CA LEU A 107 9.79 -10.15 -5.20
C LEU A 107 8.72 -10.61 -6.19
N LEU A 108 7.44 -10.35 -5.89
CA LEU A 108 6.34 -10.71 -6.78
C LEU A 108 6.42 -9.96 -8.11
N PHE A 109 6.69 -8.65 -8.07
CA PHE A 109 6.75 -7.85 -9.28
C PHE A 109 7.88 -8.33 -10.18
N TYR A 110 9.05 -8.60 -9.61
CA TYR A 110 10.17 -9.15 -10.37
C TYR A 110 9.86 -10.52 -10.97
N GLN A 111 9.24 -11.43 -10.20
CA GLN A 111 8.89 -12.78 -10.68
C GLN A 111 7.87 -12.77 -11.83
N HIS A 112 7.03 -11.73 -11.92
CA HIS A 112 5.99 -11.58 -12.93
C HIS A 112 6.35 -10.55 -14.02
N ASP A 113 7.64 -10.33 -14.26
CA ASP A 113 8.18 -9.41 -15.28
C ASP A 113 7.60 -7.98 -15.19
N GLN A 114 7.21 -7.55 -13.98
CA GLN A 114 6.76 -6.19 -13.70
C GLN A 114 7.96 -5.31 -13.31
N GLN A 115 7.77 -4.00 -13.39
CA GLN A 115 8.81 -3.05 -12.97
C GLN A 115 9.21 -3.32 -11.50
N TYR A 116 10.52 -3.51 -11.28
CA TYR A 116 11.06 -3.69 -9.94
C TYR A 116 10.73 -2.49 -9.05
N ARG A 117 10.15 -2.79 -7.88
CA ARG A 117 9.82 -1.83 -6.83
C ARG A 117 10.85 -1.98 -5.72
N GLY A 118 11.75 -1.02 -5.55
CA GLY A 118 12.77 -1.07 -4.49
C GLY A 118 12.18 -0.99 -3.07
N THR A 119 12.90 -1.52 -2.09
CA THR A 119 12.58 -1.42 -0.65
C THR A 119 13.86 -1.30 0.17
N LEU A 120 13.77 -0.91 1.44
CA LEU A 120 14.92 -0.73 2.34
C LEU A 120 15.07 -1.86 3.36
N ASP A 121 13.97 -2.54 3.63
CA ASP A 121 13.73 -3.45 4.74
C ASP A 121 12.92 -4.66 4.27
N ILE A 122 12.84 -5.66 5.14
CA ILE A 122 12.01 -6.84 4.95
C ILE A 122 10.96 -6.88 6.06
N ASP A 123 9.71 -6.72 5.68
CA ASP A 123 8.57 -7.00 6.55
C ASP A 123 8.19 -8.48 6.44
N VAL A 124 7.99 -9.17 7.55
CA VAL A 124 7.60 -10.59 7.55
C VAL A 124 6.62 -10.90 8.66
N VAL A 125 5.60 -11.71 8.33
CA VAL A 125 4.70 -12.29 9.33
C VAL A 125 5.14 -13.72 9.60
N ILE A 126 5.14 -14.13 10.86
CA ILE A 126 5.34 -15.52 11.29
C ILE A 126 4.10 -16.07 11.97
N GLN A 127 3.95 -17.40 11.92
CA GLN A 127 3.04 -18.12 12.80
C GLN A 127 3.75 -18.33 14.13
N ALA A 128 3.27 -17.68 15.18
CA ALA A 128 3.74 -17.96 16.54
C ALA A 128 3.47 -19.42 16.91
N ASP A 129 4.35 -19.97 17.74
CA ASP A 129 4.29 -21.32 18.27
C ASP A 129 4.42 -21.28 19.80
N PRO A 130 3.29 -21.18 20.52
CA PRO A 130 3.28 -21.16 21.98
C PRO A 130 3.91 -22.40 22.63
N ALA A 131 3.83 -23.56 21.98
CA ALA A 131 4.38 -24.80 22.54
C ALA A 131 5.91 -24.77 22.57
N ARG A 132 6.54 -24.12 21.58
CA ARG A 132 7.99 -23.85 21.55
C ARG A 132 8.38 -22.51 22.15
N GLN A 133 7.42 -21.69 22.59
CA GLN A 133 7.62 -20.31 23.05
C GLN A 133 8.32 -19.47 21.98
N ILE A 134 7.84 -19.55 20.73
CA ILE A 134 8.37 -18.76 19.62
C ILE A 134 7.31 -17.77 19.16
N ASP A 135 7.57 -16.50 19.42
CA ASP A 135 6.86 -15.32 18.90
C ASP A 135 7.84 -14.46 18.07
N ALA A 136 7.40 -13.29 17.58
CA ALA A 136 8.24 -12.40 16.78
C ALA A 136 9.50 -11.93 17.52
N ASP A 137 9.39 -11.63 18.82
CA ASP A 137 10.50 -11.16 19.66
C ASP A 137 11.53 -12.29 19.87
N ARG A 138 11.07 -13.50 20.17
CA ARG A 138 11.94 -14.63 20.41
C ARG A 138 12.65 -15.08 19.15
N ILE A 139 11.97 -15.14 18.00
CA ILE A 139 12.65 -15.48 16.75
C ILE A 139 13.66 -14.39 16.37
N SER A 140 13.34 -13.12 16.61
CA SER A 140 14.29 -12.01 16.41
C SER A 140 15.58 -12.23 17.20
N GLU A 141 15.46 -12.59 18.49
CA GLU A 141 16.61 -12.94 19.33
C GLU A 141 17.39 -14.14 18.80
N ILE A 142 16.71 -15.20 18.39
CA ILE A 142 17.34 -16.39 17.81
C ILE A 142 18.15 -16.03 16.57
N LEU A 143 17.64 -15.16 15.69
CA LEU A 143 18.36 -14.75 14.48
C LEU A 143 19.71 -14.11 14.82
N TYR A 144 19.75 -13.07 15.67
CA TYR A 144 21.01 -12.40 15.96
C TYR A 144 21.89 -13.07 17.03
N THR A 145 21.40 -14.08 17.75
CA THR A 145 22.20 -14.84 18.74
C THR A 145 22.70 -16.18 18.21
N LYS A 146 21.86 -16.97 17.52
CA LYS A 146 22.21 -18.30 17.01
C LYS A 146 22.68 -18.29 15.56
N HIS A 147 22.29 -17.28 14.79
CA HIS A 147 22.72 -17.08 13.40
C HIS A 147 23.53 -15.79 13.24
N SER A 148 24.39 -15.49 14.22
CA SER A 148 25.17 -14.23 14.27
C SER A 148 26.14 -14.02 13.11
N GLN A 149 26.48 -15.09 12.36
CA GLN A 149 27.22 -14.98 11.10
C GLN A 149 26.40 -14.32 9.98
N TYR A 150 25.08 -14.40 10.07
CA TYR A 150 24.13 -13.86 9.09
C TYR A 150 23.38 -12.64 9.59
N PHE A 151 23.26 -12.47 10.91
CA PHE A 151 22.44 -11.41 11.50
C PHE A 151 23.21 -10.59 12.53
N VAL A 152 22.81 -9.32 12.65
CA VAL A 152 23.14 -8.47 13.79
C VAL A 152 21.91 -8.00 14.52
N LYS A 153 22.07 -7.69 15.80
CA LYS A 153 21.10 -6.91 16.55
C LYS A 153 21.28 -5.43 16.21
N LYS A 154 20.25 -4.79 15.66
CA LYS A 154 20.25 -3.37 15.34
C LYS A 154 19.22 -2.64 16.20
N ASP A 155 19.59 -1.48 16.73
CA ASP A 155 18.65 -0.61 17.44
C ASP A 155 17.77 0.11 16.42
N ALA A 156 16.47 -0.19 16.43
CA ALA A 156 15.44 0.46 15.60
C ALA A 156 14.95 1.78 16.23
N GLY A 157 15.48 2.15 17.40
CA GLY A 157 15.07 3.30 18.17
C GLY A 157 14.14 2.93 19.32
N TYR A 158 14.03 3.84 20.29
CA TYR A 158 13.15 3.70 21.47
C TYR A 158 13.39 2.44 22.31
N GLY A 159 14.60 1.88 22.25
CA GLY A 159 14.96 0.66 22.97
C GLY A 159 14.45 -0.63 22.31
N VAL A 160 13.85 -0.54 21.12
CA VAL A 160 13.44 -1.71 20.33
C VAL A 160 14.60 -2.13 19.44
N SER A 161 14.97 -3.40 19.52
CA SER A 161 16.01 -3.96 18.64
C SER A 161 15.40 -4.94 17.66
N VAL A 162 15.80 -4.82 16.41
CA VAL A 162 15.39 -5.70 15.32
C VAL A 162 16.59 -6.49 14.79
N PRO A 163 16.39 -7.70 14.26
CA PRO A 163 17.43 -8.40 13.52
C PRO A 163 17.68 -7.67 12.19
N ALA A 164 18.95 -7.58 11.79
CA ALA A 164 19.32 -7.13 10.45
C ALA A 164 20.19 -8.18 9.76
N VAL A 165 19.81 -8.60 8.55
CA VAL A 165 20.56 -9.54 7.72
C VAL A 165 21.81 -8.86 7.18
N ARG A 166 22.95 -9.54 7.31
CA ARG A 166 24.21 -9.17 6.65
C ARG A 166 24.21 -9.71 5.22
N ILE A 167 24.33 -8.82 4.25
CA ILE A 167 24.56 -9.17 2.85
C ILE A 167 25.80 -8.43 2.33
N THR A 168 26.35 -8.91 1.23
CA THR A 168 27.34 -8.17 0.46
C THR A 168 26.62 -7.43 -0.65
N GLY A 169 26.66 -6.10 -0.63
CA GLY A 169 26.12 -5.25 -1.69
C GLY A 169 26.87 -5.41 -3.00
N GLU A 170 26.31 -4.85 -4.08
CA GLU A 170 26.93 -4.93 -5.41
C GLU A 170 28.29 -4.19 -5.50
N ASP A 171 28.54 -3.26 -4.58
CA ASP A 171 29.82 -2.57 -4.38
C ASP A 171 30.84 -3.38 -3.56
N GLY A 172 30.49 -4.61 -3.18
CA GLY A 172 31.31 -5.49 -2.35
C GLY A 172 31.33 -5.10 -0.87
N GLN A 173 30.58 -4.07 -0.45
CA GLN A 173 30.51 -3.65 0.95
C GLN A 173 29.43 -4.42 1.71
N GLU A 174 29.61 -4.56 3.02
CA GLU A 174 28.56 -5.09 3.87
C GLU A 174 27.36 -4.13 3.91
N LYS A 175 26.17 -4.66 3.68
CA LYS A 175 24.89 -3.97 3.91
C LYS A 175 24.09 -4.73 4.96
N LEU A 176 23.43 -3.97 5.82
CA LEU A 176 22.56 -4.48 6.88
C LEU A 176 21.11 -4.18 6.51
N VAL A 177 20.34 -5.22 6.21
CA VAL A 177 18.93 -5.14 5.86
C VAL A 177 18.09 -5.43 7.09
N GLU A 178 17.35 -4.45 7.58
CA GLU A 178 16.43 -4.63 8.71
C GLU A 178 15.32 -5.63 8.37
N VAL A 179 14.98 -6.48 9.34
CA VAL A 179 13.86 -7.41 9.24
C VAL A 179 12.87 -7.09 10.35
N GLU A 180 11.72 -6.56 9.96
CA GLU A 180 10.58 -6.34 10.86
C GLU A 180 9.73 -7.60 10.90
N ILE A 181 9.69 -8.25 12.07
CA ILE A 181 8.97 -9.51 12.27
C ILE A 181 7.68 -9.24 13.04
N PHE A 182 6.57 -9.73 12.52
CA PHE A 182 5.26 -9.61 13.13
C PHE A 182 4.66 -10.99 13.38
N ASP A 183 3.83 -11.10 14.40
CA ASP A 183 3.00 -12.28 14.65
C ASP A 183 1.60 -11.84 15.12
N PHE A 184 0.62 -12.74 14.99
CA PHE A 184 -0.76 -12.45 15.35
C PHE A 184 -0.99 -12.35 16.86
N GLU A 185 -0.23 -13.06 17.70
CA GLU A 185 -0.41 -13.07 19.16
C GLU A 185 -0.05 -11.71 19.76
N SER A 186 0.99 -11.07 19.22
CA SER A 186 1.41 -9.71 19.55
C SER A 186 0.49 -8.64 18.95
N TRP A 187 -0.20 -8.95 17.84
CA TRP A 187 -1.08 -8.02 17.12
C TRP A 187 -2.47 -8.63 16.86
N PRO A 188 -3.26 -8.94 17.91
CA PRO A 188 -4.52 -9.67 17.78
C PRO A 188 -5.61 -8.88 17.04
N ASN A 189 -5.45 -7.56 16.95
CA ASN A 189 -6.31 -6.68 16.15
C ASN A 189 -5.94 -6.67 14.65
N ARG A 190 -4.95 -7.47 14.25
CA ARG A 190 -4.54 -7.68 12.86
C ARG A 190 -4.76 -9.15 12.45
N PRO A 191 -6.01 -9.60 12.30
CA PRO A 191 -6.32 -10.98 11.91
C PRO A 191 -5.69 -11.41 10.59
N GLN A 192 -5.28 -10.46 9.73
CA GLN A 192 -4.50 -10.76 8.53
C GLN A 192 -3.10 -11.34 8.81
N TYR A 193 -2.60 -11.27 10.05
CA TYR A 193 -1.32 -11.86 10.46
C TYR A 193 -1.45 -13.31 10.94
N ASP A 194 -2.67 -13.82 11.11
CA ASP A 194 -2.88 -15.22 11.47
C ASP A 194 -2.67 -16.12 10.24
N LEU A 195 -1.47 -16.67 10.11
CA LEU A 195 -1.06 -17.50 8.97
C LEU A 195 -1.75 -18.87 8.91
N SER A 196 -2.53 -19.23 9.94
CA SER A 196 -3.39 -20.41 9.95
C SER A 196 -4.70 -20.19 9.19
N GLN A 197 -5.11 -18.94 8.98
CA GLN A 197 -6.33 -18.62 8.25
C GLN A 197 -6.14 -18.90 6.76
N PRO A 198 -7.11 -19.56 6.10
CA PRO A 198 -7.03 -19.84 4.66
C PRO A 198 -7.00 -18.54 3.83
N ASP A 199 -7.59 -17.46 4.34
CA ASP A 199 -7.58 -16.15 3.70
C ASP A 199 -6.25 -15.38 3.84
N ASN A 200 -5.27 -15.92 4.57
CA ASN A 200 -3.91 -15.38 4.69
C ASN A 200 -2.92 -16.30 3.95
N ASP A 201 -3.27 -16.60 2.70
CA ASP A 201 -2.56 -17.52 1.84
C ASP A 201 -1.20 -16.97 1.39
N ARG A 202 -0.30 -17.91 1.10
CA ARG A 202 1.07 -17.66 0.72
C ARG A 202 1.36 -18.31 -0.62
N VAL A 203 2.16 -17.63 -1.42
CA VAL A 203 2.77 -18.21 -2.62
C VAL A 203 4.24 -18.49 -2.35
N THR A 204 4.78 -19.49 -3.03
CA THR A 204 6.21 -19.81 -2.93
C THR A 204 6.92 -19.39 -4.20
N LEU A 205 7.91 -18.52 -4.05
CA LEU A 205 8.72 -18.01 -5.16
C LEU A 205 10.07 -18.74 -5.17
N ASN A 206 10.56 -19.08 -6.35
CA ASN A 206 11.91 -19.61 -6.52
C ASN A 206 12.89 -18.45 -6.67
N VAL A 207 13.67 -18.19 -5.63
CA VAL A 207 14.69 -17.14 -5.58
C VAL A 207 16.07 -17.80 -5.53
N GLU A 208 16.75 -17.85 -6.69
CA GLU A 208 18.07 -18.47 -6.84
C GLU A 208 18.18 -19.84 -6.14
N GLN A 209 17.26 -20.75 -6.47
CA GLN A 209 17.15 -22.12 -5.92
C GLN A 209 16.61 -22.21 -4.49
N SER A 210 16.23 -21.09 -3.87
CA SER A 210 15.59 -21.07 -2.55
C SER A 210 14.09 -20.85 -2.69
N MET A 211 13.30 -21.65 -1.99
CA MET A 211 11.83 -21.54 -1.98
C MET A 211 11.40 -20.55 -0.90
N VAL A 212 11.09 -19.32 -1.31
CA VAL A 212 10.76 -18.20 -0.43
C VAL A 212 9.25 -18.04 -0.33
N ALA A 213 8.71 -18.06 0.89
CA ALA A 213 7.29 -17.82 1.13
C ALA A 213 6.98 -16.31 1.18
N VAL A 214 6.02 -15.88 0.36
CA VAL A 214 5.52 -14.50 0.29
C VAL A 214 4.01 -14.54 0.43
N LEU A 215 3.39 -13.59 1.14
CA LEU A 215 1.93 -13.49 1.16
C LEU A 215 1.42 -13.25 -0.26
N SER A 216 0.27 -13.85 -0.59
CA SER A 216 -0.23 -13.86 -1.96
C SER A 216 -0.46 -12.45 -2.52
N PRO A 217 -0.45 -12.27 -3.86
CA PRO A 217 -0.84 -10.99 -4.47
C PRO A 217 -2.21 -10.51 -3.99
N ARG A 218 -3.15 -11.44 -3.75
CA ARG A 218 -4.49 -11.17 -3.21
C ARG A 218 -4.42 -10.57 -1.82
N TRP A 219 -3.63 -11.17 -0.92
CA TRP A 219 -3.42 -10.64 0.43
C TRP A 219 -2.76 -9.26 0.40
N LEU A 220 -1.70 -9.09 -0.39
CA LEU A 220 -0.99 -7.81 -0.50
C LEU A 220 -1.89 -6.72 -1.10
N LEU A 221 -2.75 -7.06 -2.06
CA LEU A 221 -3.71 -6.13 -2.64
C LEU A 221 -4.66 -5.59 -1.57
N ARG A 222 -5.24 -6.48 -0.74
CA ARG A 222 -6.10 -6.09 0.38
C ARG A 222 -5.39 -5.11 1.31
N GLU A 223 -4.18 -5.47 1.75
CA GLU A 223 -3.43 -4.63 2.69
C GLU A 223 -3.02 -3.28 2.09
N LYS A 224 -2.66 -3.23 0.80
CA LYS A 224 -2.28 -1.97 0.13
C LYS A 224 -3.47 -1.02 -0.03
N ILE A 225 -4.67 -1.55 -0.27
CA ILE A 225 -5.90 -0.73 -0.33
C ILE A 225 -6.20 -0.13 1.06
N LEU A 226 -6.00 -0.89 2.13
CA LEU A 226 -6.17 -0.39 3.50
C LEU A 226 -5.07 0.61 3.88
N SER A 227 -3.81 0.27 3.61
CA SER A 227 -2.67 1.07 4.05
C SER A 227 -2.59 2.42 3.35
N GLN A 228 -2.98 2.52 2.08
CA GLN A 228 -3.04 3.82 1.40
C GLN A 228 -4.04 4.77 2.07
N HIS A 229 -5.17 4.27 2.56
CA HIS A 229 -6.17 5.06 3.26
C HIS A 229 -5.66 5.50 4.64
N GLN A 230 -5.09 4.57 5.41
CA GLN A 230 -4.52 4.84 6.73
C GLN A 230 -3.34 5.84 6.69
N ARG A 231 -2.64 5.92 5.54
CA ARG A 231 -1.46 6.76 5.33
C ARG A 231 -1.75 7.98 4.45
N GLN A 232 -3.01 8.35 4.29
CA GLN A 232 -3.42 9.43 3.39
C GLN A 232 -2.63 10.72 3.65
N GLY A 233 -2.23 11.39 2.56
CA GLY A 233 -1.40 12.59 2.61
C GLY A 233 0.11 12.33 2.78
N SER A 234 0.54 11.07 2.92
CA SER A 234 1.97 10.71 2.97
C SER A 234 2.50 10.23 1.60
N PRO A 235 3.81 10.34 1.33
CA PRO A 235 4.42 9.71 0.17
C PRO A 235 4.21 8.19 0.10
N LYS A 236 4.11 7.52 1.25
CA LYS A 236 3.87 6.07 1.32
C LYS A 236 2.50 5.68 0.77
N ALA A 237 1.47 6.53 0.92
CA ALA A 237 0.16 6.25 0.33
C ALA A 237 0.21 6.23 -1.20
N VAL A 238 0.98 7.14 -1.82
CA VAL A 238 1.18 7.15 -3.28
C VAL A 238 1.87 5.87 -3.75
N THR A 239 2.92 5.43 -3.04
CA THR A 239 3.57 4.14 -3.34
C THR A 239 2.59 2.97 -3.21
N ASP A 240 1.78 2.95 -2.16
CA ASP A 240 0.78 1.90 -1.95
C ASP A 240 -0.27 1.90 -3.10
N GLN A 241 -0.69 3.05 -3.62
CA GLN A 241 -1.58 3.15 -4.79
C GLN A 241 -0.94 2.64 -6.09
N ILE A 242 0.37 2.86 -6.27
CA ILE A 242 1.13 2.30 -7.40
C ILE A 242 1.17 0.77 -7.27
N ASP A 243 1.50 0.27 -6.07
CA ASP A 243 1.54 -1.16 -5.78
C ASP A 243 0.18 -1.82 -6.06
N VAL A 244 -0.95 -1.19 -5.68
CA VAL A 244 -2.31 -1.66 -6.02
C VAL A 244 -2.49 -1.81 -7.54
N GLY A 245 -2.06 -0.82 -8.31
CA GLY A 245 -2.16 -0.84 -9.77
C GLY A 245 -1.44 -2.02 -10.42
N VAL A 246 -0.28 -2.42 -9.88
CA VAL A 246 0.48 -3.59 -10.35
C VAL A 246 -0.15 -4.88 -9.85
N LEU A 247 -0.49 -4.98 -8.57
CA LEU A 247 -1.09 -6.16 -7.94
C LEU A 247 -2.41 -6.57 -8.61
N LEU A 248 -3.21 -5.61 -9.08
CA LEU A 248 -4.44 -5.87 -9.84
C LEU A 248 -4.20 -6.67 -11.14
N GLY A 249 -2.98 -6.66 -11.69
CA GLY A 249 -2.60 -7.49 -12.84
C GLY A 249 -2.16 -8.91 -12.47
N LEU A 250 -2.03 -9.19 -11.17
CA LEU A 250 -1.48 -10.45 -10.63
C LEU A 250 -2.52 -11.27 -9.85
N VAL A 251 -3.75 -10.77 -9.71
CA VAL A 251 -4.82 -11.41 -8.94
C VAL A 251 -5.92 -11.97 -9.85
N GLU A 252 -6.57 -13.02 -9.36
CA GLU A 252 -7.77 -13.59 -9.97
C GLU A 252 -9.01 -12.72 -9.74
N ALA A 253 -10.08 -12.99 -10.48
CA ALA A 253 -11.34 -12.27 -10.40
C ALA A 253 -12.00 -12.57 -9.07
N LYS A 254 -12.66 -11.56 -8.50
CA LYS A 254 -13.48 -11.73 -7.30
C LYS A 254 -12.74 -12.51 -6.19
N CYS A 255 -11.43 -12.31 -6.11
CA CYS A 255 -10.58 -12.97 -5.14
C CYS A 255 -10.69 -12.32 -3.74
N LEU A 256 -11.24 -11.11 -3.66
CA LEU A 256 -11.45 -10.39 -2.41
C LEU A 256 -12.92 -10.06 -2.20
N THR A 257 -13.39 -10.19 -0.96
CA THR A 257 -14.68 -9.67 -0.51
C THR A 257 -14.43 -8.59 0.53
N PHE A 258 -15.01 -7.41 0.31
CA PHE A 258 -14.91 -6.27 1.22
C PHE A 258 -16.28 -6.01 1.84
N ASP A 259 -16.41 -6.30 3.13
CA ASP A 259 -17.66 -6.24 3.88
C ASP A 259 -17.59 -5.36 5.14
N SER A 260 -16.38 -5.02 5.59
CA SER A 260 -16.19 -4.13 6.74
C SER A 260 -16.25 -2.65 6.34
N GLN A 261 -16.67 -1.79 7.26
CA GLN A 261 -16.73 -0.35 7.01
C GLN A 261 -15.35 0.23 6.64
N GLU A 262 -14.29 -0.22 7.31
CA GLU A 262 -12.92 0.22 7.02
C GLU A 262 -12.50 -0.12 5.58
N GLN A 263 -12.80 -1.34 5.13
CA GLN A 263 -12.53 -1.79 3.76
C GLN A 263 -13.32 -0.98 2.73
N ILE A 264 -14.60 -0.73 3.00
CA ILE A 264 -15.49 0.07 2.15
C ILE A 264 -14.98 1.52 2.03
N ASP A 265 -14.58 2.12 3.15
CA ASP A 265 -14.06 3.49 3.20
C ASP A 265 -12.72 3.59 2.47
N ALA A 266 -11.82 2.64 2.70
CA ALA A 266 -10.51 2.59 2.05
C ALA A 266 -10.63 2.43 0.53
N LEU A 267 -11.50 1.52 0.07
CA LEU A 267 -11.76 1.32 -1.35
C LEU A 267 -12.42 2.54 -2.00
N SER A 268 -13.37 3.17 -1.31
CA SER A 268 -14.02 4.41 -1.79
C SER A 268 -13.02 5.55 -1.92
N SER A 269 -12.15 5.71 -0.92
CA SER A 269 -11.05 6.69 -0.92
C SER A 269 -10.09 6.46 -2.08
N LEU A 270 -9.69 5.20 -2.32
CA LEU A 270 -8.83 4.84 -3.44
C LEU A 270 -9.46 5.21 -4.78
N LEU A 271 -10.75 4.93 -4.98
CA LEU A 271 -11.45 5.24 -6.24
C LEU A 271 -11.67 6.73 -6.47
N ALA A 272 -11.76 7.53 -5.40
CA ALA A 272 -11.82 8.98 -5.51
C ALA A 272 -10.49 9.56 -6.04
N GLU A 273 -9.36 9.00 -5.61
CA GLU A 273 -8.02 9.43 -6.02
C GLU A 273 -7.56 8.79 -7.34
N ARG A 274 -7.98 7.54 -7.60
CA ARG A 274 -7.60 6.71 -8.75
C ARG A 274 -8.82 6.14 -9.48
N PRO A 275 -9.65 7.00 -10.08
CA PRO A 275 -10.84 6.55 -10.81
C PRO A 275 -10.50 5.66 -12.02
N ASP A 276 -9.28 5.75 -12.53
CA ASP A 276 -8.75 4.90 -13.61
C ASP A 276 -8.66 3.41 -13.22
N LEU A 277 -8.62 3.10 -11.91
CA LEU A 277 -8.55 1.72 -11.43
C LEU A 277 -9.93 1.07 -11.23
N ARG A 278 -11.04 1.81 -11.44
CA ARG A 278 -12.39 1.35 -11.11
C ARG A 278 -12.73 -0.02 -11.69
N ASP A 279 -12.58 -0.19 -12.99
CA ASP A 279 -12.99 -1.42 -13.67
C ASP A 279 -12.16 -2.63 -13.20
N ARG A 280 -10.85 -2.43 -12.99
CA ARG A 280 -9.92 -3.46 -12.47
C ARG A 280 -10.23 -3.84 -11.03
N LEU A 281 -10.48 -2.87 -10.17
CA LEU A 281 -10.89 -3.10 -8.79
C LEU A 281 -12.25 -3.80 -8.72
N GLU A 282 -13.20 -3.40 -9.57
CA GLU A 282 -14.52 -4.04 -9.67
C GLU A 282 -14.40 -5.50 -10.15
N ALA A 283 -13.47 -5.81 -11.05
CA ALA A 283 -13.23 -7.18 -11.49
C ALA A 283 -12.60 -8.05 -10.39
N ALA A 284 -11.68 -7.51 -9.58
CA ALA A 284 -10.96 -8.24 -8.55
C ALA A 284 -11.71 -8.34 -7.20
N ILE A 285 -12.58 -7.37 -6.88
CA ILE A 285 -13.16 -7.22 -5.54
C ILE A 285 -14.69 -7.28 -5.60
N GLU A 286 -15.29 -8.05 -4.70
CA GLU A 286 -16.71 -8.02 -4.37
C GLU A 286 -16.97 -6.99 -3.26
N CYS A 287 -17.64 -5.89 -3.61
CA CYS A 287 -18.03 -4.85 -2.66
C CYS A 287 -19.27 -4.10 -3.17
N PRO A 288 -20.49 -4.63 -2.95
CA PRO A 288 -21.74 -4.07 -3.47
C PRO A 288 -22.01 -2.61 -3.06
N GLN A 289 -21.47 -2.20 -1.91
CA GLN A 289 -21.59 -0.85 -1.36
C GLN A 289 -20.82 0.19 -2.19
N VAL A 290 -19.73 -0.23 -2.86
CA VAL A 290 -18.87 0.64 -3.68
C VAL A 290 -19.11 0.44 -5.18
N PHE A 291 -19.26 -0.82 -5.60
CA PHE A 291 -19.61 -1.21 -6.95
C PHE A 291 -21.09 -1.53 -6.97
N LYS A 292 -21.91 -0.65 -7.54
CA LYS A 292 -23.33 -0.94 -7.76
C LYS A 292 -23.44 -2.27 -8.50
N ALA A 293 -24.46 -3.07 -8.16
CA ALA A 293 -24.78 -4.28 -8.90
C ALA A 293 -24.91 -3.95 -10.40
N VAL A 294 -23.97 -4.46 -11.19
CA VAL A 294 -23.94 -4.33 -12.64
C VAL A 294 -24.71 -5.48 -13.26
N SER A 295 -25.43 -5.17 -14.34
CA SER A 295 -26.24 -6.09 -15.14
C SER A 295 -25.41 -7.23 -15.75
N SER A 296 -24.12 -6.99 -16.05
CA SER A 296 -23.19 -7.99 -16.59
C SER A 296 -21.96 -8.22 -15.69
N PRO A 297 -21.64 -9.48 -15.33
CA PRO A 297 -20.44 -9.82 -14.56
C PRO A 297 -19.17 -9.68 -15.41
N TRP A 298 -18.03 -9.45 -14.74
CA TRP A 298 -16.70 -9.51 -15.35
C TRP A 298 -16.31 -10.98 -15.63
N THR A 299 -15.67 -11.21 -16.77
CA THR A 299 -15.20 -12.52 -17.24
C THR A 299 -13.70 -12.46 -17.55
N TRP A 300 -12.89 -13.43 -17.10
CA TRP A 300 -11.46 -13.50 -17.43
C TRP A 300 -11.26 -13.92 -18.89
N SER A 301 -10.29 -13.32 -19.56
CA SER A 301 -9.82 -13.76 -20.88
C SER A 301 -8.39 -14.25 -20.79
N ASP A 302 -8.19 -15.58 -20.90
CA ASP A 302 -6.87 -16.20 -20.88
C ASP A 302 -5.94 -15.72 -22.00
N GLU A 303 -6.51 -15.40 -23.17
CA GLU A 303 -5.80 -14.87 -24.32
C GLU A 303 -5.22 -13.48 -24.04
N HIS A 304 -6.01 -12.64 -23.38
CA HIS A 304 -5.69 -11.22 -23.18
C HIS A 304 -5.09 -10.93 -21.80
N LYS A 305 -5.07 -11.93 -20.91
CA LYS A 305 -4.62 -11.82 -19.51
C LYS A 305 -5.27 -10.64 -18.76
N ARG A 306 -6.56 -10.43 -19.01
CA ARG A 306 -7.35 -9.34 -18.42
C ARG A 306 -8.84 -9.64 -18.44
N TYR A 307 -9.63 -8.87 -17.70
CA TYR A 307 -11.07 -9.07 -17.58
C TYR A 307 -11.84 -8.33 -18.67
N TYR A 308 -13.01 -8.85 -19.04
CA TYR A 308 -13.96 -8.16 -19.90
C TYR A 308 -15.40 -8.33 -19.44
N ARG A 309 -16.27 -7.40 -19.83
CA ARG A 309 -17.73 -7.54 -19.73
C ARG A 309 -18.39 -6.81 -20.90
N TYR A 310 -19.70 -6.98 -21.05
CA TYR A 310 -20.48 -6.16 -21.96
C TYR A 310 -21.17 -5.04 -21.18
N ASP A 311 -21.04 -3.79 -21.66
CA ASP A 311 -21.80 -2.67 -21.12
C ASP A 311 -23.29 -2.75 -21.50
N ASP A 312 -24.12 -1.84 -20.97
CA ASP A 312 -25.56 -1.81 -21.26
C ASP A 312 -25.87 -1.56 -22.76
N ASN A 313 -24.89 -1.13 -23.56
CA ASN A 313 -25.01 -0.95 -25.01
C ASN A 313 -24.51 -2.17 -25.80
N GLY A 314 -24.06 -3.24 -25.13
CA GLY A 314 -23.50 -4.43 -25.75
C GLY A 314 -22.06 -4.26 -26.25
N ASN A 315 -21.33 -3.23 -25.82
CA ASN A 315 -19.91 -3.08 -26.13
C ASN A 315 -19.05 -3.90 -25.16
N CYS A 316 -18.05 -4.60 -25.69
CA CYS A 316 -17.05 -5.25 -24.86
C CYS A 316 -16.12 -4.20 -24.24
N VAL A 317 -16.14 -4.10 -22.91
CA VAL A 317 -15.23 -3.27 -22.12
C VAL A 317 -14.24 -4.17 -21.40
N TRP A 318 -13.00 -3.72 -21.30
CA TRP A 318 -11.88 -4.46 -20.72
C TRP A 318 -11.40 -3.78 -19.44
N ALA A 319 -11.11 -4.56 -18.41
CA ALA A 319 -10.45 -4.12 -17.18
C ALA A 319 -9.01 -4.62 -17.16
#